data_AF-A0A1X0RUA9-F1
#
_entry.id   AF-A0A1X0RUA9-F1
#
_cell.length_a   1.000
_cell.length_b   1.000
_cell.length_c   1.000
_cell.angle_alpha   90.00
_cell.angle_beta   90.00
_cell.angle_gamma   90.00
#
_symmetry.space_group_name_H-M   'P 1'
#
loop_
_entity.id
_entity.type
_entity.pdbx_description
1 polymer ?
#
loop_
_entity_poly.entity_id
_entity_poly.type
_entity_poly.pdbx_seq_one_letter_code
_entity_poly.pdbx_strand_id
1 'polypeptide(L)'
;DVVNREVTSASLSNRGKYYKDVLKLTLATKQHLNTIISSLHSLTPKKLPSIKLPIVLIVSMNCHISCINLVDKNVYVLQDIYTFNYPKTIKEIKEGVIDDIMIGF
;
A
#
# COMPACT_ATOMS: atom_id res chain seq x y z
N ASP A 1 20.17 18.35 -26.39
CA ASP A 1 20.65 17.74 -25.13
C ASP A 1 20.18 18.42 -23.84
N VAL A 2 18.85 18.57 -23.64
CA VAL A 2 18.29 19.05 -22.35
C VAL A 2 17.23 18.10 -21.80
N VAL A 3 16.57 17.30 -22.65
CA VAL A 3 15.48 16.38 -22.25
C VAL A 3 15.97 15.12 -21.52
N ASN A 4 17.23 14.70 -21.70
CA ASN A 4 17.73 13.45 -21.12
C ASN A 4 18.18 13.56 -19.65
N ARG A 5 18.35 14.76 -19.09
CA ARG A 5 18.86 14.91 -17.71
C ARG A 5 17.76 14.87 -16.63
N GLU A 6 16.50 15.14 -16.99
CA GLU A 6 15.39 15.16 -16.01
C GLU A 6 14.89 13.76 -15.65
N VAL A 7 15.09 12.75 -16.51
CA VAL A 7 14.57 11.40 -16.29
C VAL A 7 15.46 10.56 -15.35
N THR A 8 16.73 10.95 -15.15
CA THR A 8 17.70 10.19 -14.37
C THR A 8 17.76 10.53 -12.88
N SER A 9 17.18 11.64 -12.41
CA SER A 9 17.18 12.03 -10.98
C SER A 9 16.03 11.42 -10.16
N ALA A 10 15.07 10.77 -10.80
CA ALA A 10 13.89 10.19 -10.17
C ALA A 10 14.14 8.84 -9.47
N SER A 11 15.19 8.10 -9.82
CA SER A 11 15.38 6.72 -9.35
C SER A 11 15.89 6.61 -7.91
N LEU A 12 16.75 7.53 -7.45
CA LEU A 12 17.27 7.58 -6.07
C LEU A 12 16.36 8.38 -5.12
N SER A 13 15.70 9.43 -5.60
CA SER A 13 14.77 10.26 -4.81
C SER A 13 13.49 9.54 -4.40
N ASN A 14 13.14 8.44 -5.09
CA ASN A 14 11.93 7.67 -4.81
C ASN A 14 12.01 6.77 -3.57
N ARG A 15 13.19 6.26 -3.16
CA ARG A 15 13.27 5.36 -2.00
C ARG A 15 13.03 6.09 -0.67
N GLY A 16 13.65 7.25 -0.49
CA GLY A 16 13.45 8.06 0.72
C GLY A 16 12.00 8.52 0.86
N LYS A 17 11.38 8.96 -0.25
CA LYS A 17 9.96 9.29 -0.30
C LYS A 17 9.08 8.07 0.00
N TYR A 18 9.36 6.94 -0.64
CA TYR A 18 8.63 5.69 -0.42
C TYR A 18 8.59 5.31 1.06
N TYR A 19 9.73 5.18 1.74
CA TYR A 19 9.76 4.79 3.14
C TYR A 19 9.09 5.83 4.05
N LYS A 20 9.24 7.11 3.74
CA LYS A 20 8.55 8.20 4.47
C LYS A 20 7.03 8.08 4.34
N ASP A 21 6.53 7.77 3.15
CA ASP A 21 5.10 7.64 2.90
C ASP A 21 4.54 6.32 3.47
N VAL A 22 5.28 5.22 3.38
CA VAL A 22 4.97 3.96 4.08
C VAL A 22 4.85 4.20 5.59
N LEU A 23 5.80 4.92 6.20
CA LEU A 23 5.77 5.20 7.63
C LEU A 23 4.53 6.03 8.03
N LYS A 24 4.23 7.10 7.29
CA LYS A 24 3.04 7.93 7.56
C LYS A 24 1.76 7.11 7.48
N LEU A 25 1.61 6.34 6.40
CA LEU A 25 0.43 5.50 6.19
C LEU A 25 0.33 4.44 7.28
N THR A 26 1.43 3.77 7.62
CA THR A 26 1.45 2.76 8.70
C THR A 26 1.00 3.34 10.03
N LEU A 27 1.49 4.54 10.40
CA LEU A 27 1.10 5.20 11.64
C LEU A 27 -0.37 5.64 11.64
N ALA A 28 -0.85 6.22 10.55
CA ALA A 28 -2.24 6.62 10.40
C ALA A 28 -3.18 5.40 10.46
N THR A 29 -2.86 4.36 9.70
CA THR A 29 -3.66 3.13 9.65
C THR A 29 -3.63 2.39 10.97
N LYS A 30 -2.50 2.37 11.70
CA LYS A 30 -2.43 1.88 13.09
C LYS A 30 -3.41 2.63 13.99
N GLN A 31 -3.44 3.96 13.92
CA GLN A 31 -4.35 4.77 14.72
C GLN A 31 -5.81 4.43 14.41
N HIS A 32 -6.16 4.32 13.13
CA HIS A 32 -7.51 3.91 12.71
C HIS A 32 -7.87 2.50 13.18
N LEU A 33 -6.95 1.55 13.06
CA LEU A 33 -7.13 0.18 13.53
C LEU A 33 -7.42 0.16 15.04
N ASN A 34 -6.71 0.96 15.83
CA ASN A 34 -6.94 1.07 17.26
C ASN A 34 -8.32 1.65 17.60
N THR A 35 -8.73 2.69 16.88
CA THR A 35 -10.08 3.25 17.02
C THR A 35 -11.15 2.19 16.73
N ILE A 36 -11.01 1.43 15.64
CA ILE A 36 -11.93 0.33 15.27
C ILE A 36 -11.97 -0.75 16.34
N ILE A 37 -10.80 -1.18 16.85
CA ILE A 37 -10.74 -2.22 17.89
C ILE A 37 -11.39 -1.72 19.17
N SER A 38 -11.17 -0.45 19.54
CA SER A 38 -11.74 0.14 20.76
C SER A 38 -13.27 0.32 20.69
N SER A 39 -13.83 0.51 19.49
CA SER A 39 -15.28 0.64 19.30
C SER A 39 -16.01 -0.70 19.26
N LEU A 40 -15.29 -1.81 19.11
CA LEU A 40 -15.84 -3.16 19.05
C LEU A 40 -15.87 -3.79 20.46
N HIS A 41 -16.98 -3.61 21.17
CA HIS A 41 -17.19 -4.03 22.56
C HIS A 41 -17.09 -5.55 22.84
N SER A 42 -16.90 -6.41 21.83
CA SER A 42 -16.92 -7.88 21.99
C SER A 42 -15.82 -8.60 21.21
N LEU A 43 -14.66 -7.97 21.04
CA LEU A 43 -13.50 -8.60 20.44
C LEU A 43 -12.81 -9.56 21.41
N THR A 44 -12.95 -10.85 21.16
CA THR A 44 -12.07 -11.86 21.78
C THR A 44 -10.67 -11.78 21.15
N PRO A 45 -9.58 -12.08 21.89
CA PRO A 45 -8.23 -12.11 21.35
C PRO A 45 -8.07 -12.95 20.07
N LYS A 46 -8.82 -14.06 19.97
CA LYS A 46 -8.84 -14.93 18.78
C LYS A 46 -9.36 -14.27 17.50
N LYS A 47 -10.18 -13.22 17.62
CA LYS A 47 -10.75 -12.48 16.49
C LYS A 47 -9.91 -11.26 16.11
N LEU A 48 -8.97 -10.84 16.95
CA LEU A 48 -8.14 -9.65 16.73
C LEU A 48 -7.32 -9.74 15.43
N PRO A 49 -6.66 -10.88 15.11
CA PRO A 49 -5.87 -10.99 13.88
C PRO A 49 -6.70 -10.95 12.59
N SER A 50 -8.03 -11.15 12.68
CA SER A 50 -8.94 -11.07 11.53
C SER A 50 -9.28 -9.65 11.13
N ILE A 51 -9.08 -8.66 12.01
CA ILE A 51 -9.26 -7.25 11.66
C ILE A 51 -8.03 -6.79 10.89
N LYS A 52 -8.25 -6.59 9.59
CA LYS A 52 -7.24 -6.23 8.61
C LYS A 52 -7.58 -4.87 8.03
N LEU A 53 -6.65 -3.93 8.10
CA LEU A 53 -6.82 -2.60 7.51
C LEU A 53 -5.84 -2.43 6.34
N PRO A 54 -6.34 -2.32 5.10
CA PRO A 54 -5.48 -2.22 3.93
C PRO A 54 -4.82 -0.85 3.83
N ILE A 55 -3.63 -0.83 3.23
CA ILE A 55 -2.87 0.35 2.86
C ILE A 55 -2.61 0.25 1.36
N VAL A 56 -2.99 1.30 0.62
CA VAL A 56 -2.69 1.42 -0.80
C VAL A 56 -1.72 2.57 -0.96
N LEU A 57 -0.52 2.27 -1.46
CA LEU A 57 0.53 3.24 -1.72
C LEU A 57 0.88 3.22 -3.20
N ILE A 58 0.60 4.32 -3.89
CA ILE A 58 0.96 4.51 -5.29
C ILE A 58 2.22 5.38 -5.35
N VAL A 59 3.32 4.82 -5.82
CA VAL A 59 4.58 5.55 -6.06
C VAL A 59 4.93 5.46 -7.55
N SER A 60 4.82 6.60 -8.23
CA SER A 60 4.90 6.66 -9.68
C SER A 60 3.83 5.73 -10.28
N MET A 61 4.22 4.75 -11.09
CA MET A 61 3.32 3.77 -11.70
C MET A 61 3.34 2.41 -10.99
N ASN A 62 3.87 2.33 -9.76
CA ASN A 62 3.84 1.11 -8.95
C ASN A 62 2.79 1.28 -7.84
N CYS A 63 1.86 0.34 -7.76
CA CYS A 63 0.90 0.23 -6.69
C CYS A 63 1.34 -0.86 -5.73
N HIS A 64 1.50 -0.50 -4.46
CA HIS A 64 1.80 -1.42 -3.37
C HIS A 64 0.58 -1.52 -2.48
N ILE A 65 0.06 -2.74 -2.34
CA ILE A 65 -1.03 -3.07 -1.44
C ILE A 65 -0.43 -3.83 -0.27
N SER A 66 -0.56 -3.26 0.92
CA SER A 66 -0.19 -3.89 2.18
C SER A 66 -1.37 -3.86 3.14
N CYS A 67 -1.25 -4.55 4.25
CA CYS A 67 -2.28 -4.63 5.27
C CYS A 67 -1.64 -4.55 6.64
N ILE A 68 -2.27 -3.83 7.56
CA ILE A 68 -1.92 -3.87 8.98
C ILE A 68 -2.98 -4.64 9.77
N ASN A 69 -2.54 -5.47 10.70
CA ASN A 69 -3.39 -6.12 11.68
C ASN A 69 -2.70 -6.20 13.05
N LEU A 70 -3.51 -6.29 14.11
CA LEU A 70 -3.05 -6.48 15.48
C LEU A 70 -3.07 -7.98 15.80
N VAL A 71 -1.90 -8.61 15.89
CA VAL A 71 -1.80 -10.06 16.10
C VAL A 71 -1.76 -10.45 17.58
N ASP A 72 -1.28 -9.54 18.42
CA ASP A 72 -1.25 -9.67 19.88
C ASP A 72 -1.25 -8.27 20.52
N LYS A 73 -1.33 -8.18 21.84
CA LYS A 73 -1.30 -6.91 22.59
C LYS A 73 -0.10 -6.06 22.18
N ASN A 74 -0.39 -4.94 21.52
CA ASN A 74 0.58 -3.99 20.99
C ASN A 74 1.54 -4.54 19.92
N VAL A 75 1.28 -5.72 19.36
CA VAL A 75 2.10 -6.33 18.30
C VAL A 75 1.35 -6.23 16.97
N TYR A 76 1.82 -5.35 16.10
CA TYR A 76 1.24 -5.10 14.79
C TYR A 76 2.11 -5.75 13.71
N VAL A 77 1.47 -6.33 12.71
CA VAL A 77 2.14 -6.83 11.51
C VAL A 77 1.74 -5.97 10.34
N LEU A 78 2.72 -5.47 9.60
CA LEU A 78 2.54 -4.90 8.27
C LEU A 78 2.88 -6.02 7.27
N GLN A 79 1.88 -6.49 6.53
CA GLN A 79 2.03 -7.54 5.55
C GLN A 79 1.91 -6.95 4.14
N ASP A 80 2.89 -7.22 3.29
CA ASP A 80 2.75 -6.97 1.85
C ASP A 80 1.79 -7.99 1.26
N ILE A 81 0.71 -7.50 0.65
CA ILE A 81 -0.35 -8.34 0.08
C ILE A 81 -0.09 -8.54 -1.40
N TYR A 82 0.16 -7.45 -2.12
CA TYR A 82 0.29 -7.49 -3.56
C TYR A 82 1.00 -6.23 -4.08
N THR A 83 1.66 -6.35 -5.23
CA THR A 83 2.25 -5.20 -5.92
C THR A 83 2.04 -5.36 -7.42
N PHE A 84 1.59 -4.30 -8.08
CA PHE A 84 1.48 -4.26 -9.54
C PHE A 84 1.94 -2.93 -10.11
N ASN A 85 2.12 -2.92 -11.42
CA ASN A 85 2.40 -1.72 -12.18
C ASN A 85 1.15 -1.28 -12.93
N TYR A 86 0.82 0.01 -12.87
CA TYR A 86 -0.08 0.61 -13.84
C TYR A 86 0.59 0.58 -15.23
N PRO A 87 -0.20 0.45 -16.31
CA PRO A 87 0.34 0.45 -17.67
C PRO A 87 1.08 1.76 -17.94
N LYS A 88 2.27 1.65 -18.56
CA LYS A 88 3.18 2.77 -18.82
C LYS A 88 3.18 3.18 -20.29
N THR A 89 2.59 2.36 -21.16
CA THR A 89 2.59 2.56 -22.61
C THR A 89 1.18 2.49 -23.19
N ILE A 90 0.97 3.16 -24.32
CA ILE A 90 -0.29 3.09 -25.09
C ILE A 90 -0.59 1.64 -25.52
N LYS A 91 0.45 0.84 -25.79
CA LYS A 91 0.30 -0.56 -26.14
C LYS A 91 -0.34 -1.34 -25.00
N GLU A 92 0.20 -1.26 -23.78
CA GLU A 92 -0.36 -1.93 -22.60
C GLU A 92 -1.80 -1.49 -22.32
N ILE A 93 -2.12 -0.19 -22.54
CA ILE A 93 -3.49 0.30 -22.40
C ILE A 93 -4.41 -0.35 -23.42
N LYS A 94 -3.98 -0.43 -24.69
CA LYS A 94 -4.76 -1.06 -25.78
C LYS A 94 -4.91 -2.57 -25.61
N GLU A 95 -3.98 -3.20 -24.91
CA GLU A 95 -4.00 -4.63 -24.60
C GLU A 95 -4.96 -4.97 -23.44
N GLY A 96 -5.62 -3.97 -22.83
CA GLY A 96 -6.62 -4.21 -21.80
C GLY A 96 -6.07 -4.34 -20.38
N VAL A 97 -4.80 -3.98 -20.12
CA VAL A 97 -4.17 -4.11 -18.79
C VAL A 97 -4.93 -3.36 -17.69
N ILE A 98 -5.65 -2.28 -18.03
CA ILE A 98 -6.52 -1.58 -17.09
C ILE A 98 -7.72 -2.45 -16.69
N ASP A 99 -8.33 -3.14 -17.66
CA ASP A 99 -9.46 -4.03 -17.42
C ASP A 99 -9.04 -5.20 -16.52
N ASP A 100 -7.86 -5.78 -16.78
CA ASP A 100 -7.25 -6.83 -15.94
C ASP A 100 -7.07 -6.37 -14.48
N ILE A 101 -6.60 -5.12 -14.28
CA ILE A 101 -6.47 -4.54 -12.94
C ILE A 101 -7.85 -4.34 -12.28
N MET A 102 -8.87 -3.91 -13.03
CA MET A 102 -10.22 -3.65 -12.48
C MET A 102 -10.95 -4.92 -12.07
N ILE A 103 -10.77 -6.03 -12.79
CA ILE A 103 -11.38 -7.32 -12.44
C ILE A 103 -10.65 -8.04 -11.30
N GLY A 104 -9.50 -7.52 -10.87
CA GLY A 104 -8.75 -8.06 -9.75
C GLY A 104 -7.84 -9.23 -10.12
N PHE A 105 -7.34 -9.23 -11.37
CA PHE A 105 -6.55 -10.28 -12.05
C PHE A 105 -7.36 -11.47 -12.55
#